data_AF-A0A0F9BWI5-F1
#
_entry.id   AF-A0A0F9BWI5-F1
#
_cell.length_a   1.000
_cell.length_b   1.000
_cell.length_c   1.000
_cell.angle_alpha   90.00
_cell.angle_beta   90.00
_cell.angle_gamma   90.00
#
_symmetry.space_group_name_H-M   'P 1'
#
loop_
_entity.id
_entity.type
_entity.pdbx_description
1 polymer ?
#
loop_
_entity_poly.entity_id
_entity_poly.type
_entity_poly.pdbx_seq_one_letter_code
_entity_poly.pdbx_strand_id
1 'polypeptide(L)'
;KMKINEKLVKKHGLKARELELTIRNFLGELAAAVVRKSSVRSLILSGGDTALGVCSALDLHNLYILDELFPGIPVSMVDFGDLQLKLVTKAGGFGEEDTLFEIIDKMSLNIGQRRQVLT
;
A
#
# COMPACT_ATOMS: atom_id res chain seq x y z
N LYS A 1 -10.53 15.34 24.45
CA LYS A 1 -9.08 15.23 24.12
C LYS A 1 -8.90 15.67 22.67
N MET A 2 -7.95 16.56 22.37
CA MET A 2 -7.65 17.02 21.01
C MET A 2 -7.03 15.87 20.19
N LYS A 3 -7.49 15.65 18.95
CA LYS A 3 -6.99 14.58 18.06
C LYS A 3 -5.54 14.87 17.65
N ILE A 4 -4.78 13.83 17.29
CA ILE A 4 -3.36 13.98 16.93
C ILE A 4 -3.16 14.92 15.73
N ASN A 5 -4.04 14.85 14.73
CA ASN A 5 -3.98 15.71 13.55
C ASN A 5 -4.15 17.19 13.91
N GLU A 6 -5.09 17.51 14.79
CA GLU A 6 -5.31 18.89 15.28
C GLU A 6 -4.08 19.44 16.01
N LYS A 7 -3.40 18.59 16.80
CA LYS A 7 -2.15 18.96 17.47
C LYS A 7 -1.05 19.27 16.48
N LEU A 8 -0.90 18.46 15.43
CA LEU A 8 0.12 18.62 14.40
C LEU A 8 -0.12 19.86 13.54
N VAL A 9 -1.36 20.07 13.08
CA VAL A 9 -1.80 21.27 12.36
C VAL A 9 -1.42 22.54 13.14
N LYS A 10 -1.80 22.62 14.41
CA LYS A 10 -1.48 23.79 15.26
C LYS A 10 0.03 23.94 15.49
N LYS A 11 0.73 22.85 15.76
CA LYS A 11 2.19 22.88 16.04
C LYS A 11 3.00 23.36 14.84
N HIS A 12 2.62 22.96 13.64
CA HIS A 12 3.37 23.26 12.41
C HIS A 12 2.79 24.44 11.61
N GLY A 13 1.72 25.07 12.08
CA GLY A 13 1.07 26.18 11.37
C GLY A 13 0.47 25.78 10.03
N LEU A 14 0.14 24.50 9.86
CA LEU A 14 -0.37 23.93 8.61
C LEU A 14 -1.90 23.92 8.60
N LYS A 15 -2.50 23.91 7.42
CA LYS A 15 -3.90 23.50 7.22
C LYS A 15 -4.01 21.97 7.28
N ALA A 16 -5.20 21.45 7.60
CA ALA A 16 -5.43 20.01 7.66
C ALA A 16 -5.07 19.29 6.35
N ARG A 17 -5.44 19.87 5.21
CA ARG A 17 -5.11 19.32 3.88
C ARG A 17 -3.61 19.34 3.59
N GLU A 18 -2.89 20.36 4.04
CA GLU A 18 -1.43 20.46 3.85
C GLU A 18 -0.72 19.39 4.66
N LEU A 19 -1.15 19.13 5.90
CA LEU A 19 -0.63 18.02 6.71
C LEU A 19 -0.85 16.67 6.03
N GLU A 20 -2.06 16.43 5.53
CA GLU A 20 -2.42 15.19 4.83
C GLU A 20 -1.55 14.96 3.59
N LEU A 21 -1.44 15.97 2.72
CA LEU A 21 -0.60 15.91 1.52
C LEU A 21 0.88 15.73 1.87
N THR A 22 1.36 16.37 2.94
CA THR A 22 2.74 16.21 3.41
C THR A 22 3.03 14.77 3.80
N ILE A 23 2.15 14.15 4.59
CA ILE A 23 2.31 12.75 5.03
C ILE A 23 2.19 11.81 3.82
N ARG A 24 1.18 12.01 2.97
CA ARG A 24 0.95 11.20 1.78
C ARG A 24 2.18 11.21 0.85
N ASN A 25 2.69 12.38 0.50
CA ASN A 25 3.81 12.51 -0.43
C ASN A 25 5.08 11.92 0.16
N PHE A 26 5.36 12.20 1.43
CA PHE A 26 6.53 11.62 2.11
C PHE A 26 6.50 10.09 2.13
N LEU A 27 5.37 9.48 2.52
CA LEU A 27 5.25 8.02 2.55
C LEU A 27 5.29 7.42 1.14
N GLY A 28 4.68 8.09 0.15
CA GLY A 28 4.71 7.70 -1.25
C GLY A 28 6.13 7.65 -1.80
N GLU A 29 6.88 8.74 -1.66
CA GLU A 29 8.27 8.86 -2.11
C GLU A 29 9.20 7.89 -1.38
N LEU A 30 9.03 7.72 -0.06
CA LEU A 30 9.80 6.76 0.72
C LEU A 30 9.57 5.33 0.24
N ALA A 31 8.32 4.91 0.09
CA ALA A 31 7.98 3.58 -0.40
C ALA A 31 8.52 3.36 -1.82
N ALA A 32 8.37 4.36 -2.70
CA ALA A 32 8.89 4.29 -4.06
C ALA A 32 10.42 4.15 -4.08
N ALA A 33 11.13 4.88 -3.22
CA ALA A 33 12.58 4.78 -3.09
C ALA A 33 13.03 3.39 -2.60
N VAL A 34 12.29 2.79 -1.68
CA VAL A 34 12.56 1.42 -1.19
C VAL A 34 12.32 0.40 -2.31
N VAL A 35 11.16 0.43 -2.96
CA VAL A 35 10.81 -0.51 -4.04
C VAL A 35 11.80 -0.42 -5.20
N ARG A 36 12.22 0.78 -5.61
CA ARG A 36 13.22 0.94 -6.70
C ARG A 36 14.61 0.43 -6.34
N LYS A 37 14.99 0.41 -5.06
CA LYS A 37 16.32 0.01 -4.60
C LYS A 37 16.41 -1.45 -4.14
N SER A 38 15.30 -2.17 -4.09
CA SER A 38 15.25 -3.51 -3.52
C SER A 38 14.36 -4.43 -4.35
N SER A 39 14.59 -5.74 -4.25
CA SER A 39 13.80 -6.76 -4.95
C SER A 39 12.50 -7.09 -4.19
N VAL A 40 11.73 -6.06 -3.84
CA VAL A 40 10.43 -6.24 -3.17
C VAL A 40 9.45 -6.89 -4.15
N ARG A 41 8.81 -7.98 -3.72
CA ARG A 41 7.81 -8.71 -4.51
C ARG A 41 6.37 -8.41 -4.12
N SER A 42 6.18 -7.82 -2.94
CA SER A 42 4.88 -7.60 -2.34
C SER A 42 4.87 -6.29 -1.55
N LEU A 43 3.83 -5.49 -1.72
CA LEU A 43 3.60 -4.26 -0.98
C LEU A 43 2.23 -4.31 -0.31
N ILE A 44 2.18 -4.04 0.99
CA ILE A 44 0.93 -3.93 1.74
C ILE A 44 0.72 -2.46 2.09
N LEU A 45 -0.40 -1.90 1.65
CA LEU A 45 -0.74 -0.49 1.79
C LEU A 45 -2.01 -0.35 2.61
N SER A 46 -1.93 0.40 3.72
CA SER A 46 -3.06 0.65 4.60
C SER A 46 -3.47 2.12 4.55
N GLY A 47 -4.75 2.36 4.28
CA GLY A 47 -5.33 3.69 4.04
C GLY A 47 -5.33 4.07 2.56
N GLY A 48 -6.42 4.72 2.12
CA GLY A 48 -6.61 5.12 0.73
C GLY A 48 -5.61 6.17 0.25
N ASP A 49 -5.36 7.22 1.03
CA ASP A 49 -4.41 8.26 0.66
C ASP A 49 -2.98 7.74 0.57
N THR A 50 -2.58 6.85 1.49
CA THR A 50 -1.29 6.16 1.44
C THR A 50 -1.18 5.33 0.17
N ALA A 51 -2.19 4.52 -0.14
CA ALA A 51 -2.20 3.69 -1.33
C ALA A 51 -2.07 4.55 -2.61
N LEU A 52 -2.84 5.63 -2.70
CA LEU A 52 -2.80 6.56 -3.82
C LEU A 52 -1.46 7.30 -3.91
N GLY A 53 -0.89 7.74 -2.78
CA GLY A 53 0.42 8.38 -2.73
C GLY A 53 1.54 7.47 -3.23
N VAL A 54 1.54 6.22 -2.79
CA VAL A 54 2.53 5.22 -3.22
C VAL A 54 2.37 4.86 -4.69
N CYS A 55 1.14 4.58 -5.17
CA CYS A 55 0.90 4.29 -6.58
C CYS A 55 1.33 5.47 -7.47
N SER A 56 1.02 6.70 -7.07
CA SER A 56 1.43 7.91 -7.79
C SER A 56 2.96 8.07 -7.84
N ALA A 57 3.68 7.82 -6.74
CA ALA A 57 5.13 7.95 -6.69
C ALA A 57 5.87 6.82 -7.45
N LEU A 58 5.22 5.67 -7.60
CA LEU A 58 5.71 4.55 -8.40
C LEU A 58 5.30 4.63 -9.88
N ASP A 59 4.48 5.62 -10.27
CA ASP A 59 3.91 5.77 -11.61
C ASP A 59 3.04 4.57 -12.03
N LEU A 60 2.28 4.03 -11.08
CA LEU A 60 1.37 2.91 -11.30
C LEU A 60 0.00 3.43 -11.72
N HIS A 61 -0.36 3.23 -12.98
CA HIS A 61 -1.65 3.66 -13.52
C HIS A 61 -2.70 2.55 -13.59
N ASN A 62 -2.25 1.29 -13.65
CA ASN A 62 -3.13 0.14 -13.79
C ASN A 62 -2.82 -0.88 -12.70
N LEU A 63 -3.88 -1.37 -12.04
CA LEU A 63 -3.82 -2.47 -11.08
C LEU A 63 -4.66 -3.61 -11.64
N TYR A 64 -4.06 -4.80 -11.79
CA TYR A 64 -4.81 -6.01 -12.15
C TYR A 64 -5.29 -6.68 -10.87
N ILE A 65 -6.56 -6.49 -10.51
CA ILE A 65 -7.14 -7.16 -9.34
C ILE A 65 -7.14 -8.67 -9.60
N LEU A 66 -6.51 -9.41 -8.71
CA LEU A 66 -6.43 -10.87 -8.78
C LEU A 66 -7.54 -11.53 -7.98
N ASP A 67 -7.74 -11.06 -6.74
CA ASP A 67 -8.70 -11.61 -5.78
C ASP A 67 -8.88 -10.66 -4.58
N GLU A 68 -9.67 -11.07 -3.60
CA GLU A 68 -9.73 -10.50 -2.25
C GLU A 68 -9.13 -11.46 -1.22
N LEU A 69 -8.13 -11.01 -0.45
CA LEU A 69 -7.54 -11.83 0.63
C LEU A 69 -8.50 -11.97 1.81
N PHE A 70 -9.29 -10.92 2.04
CA PHE A 70 -10.32 -10.77 3.06
C PHE A 70 -11.39 -9.83 2.53
N PRO A 71 -12.61 -9.81 3.12
CA PRO A 71 -13.68 -8.91 2.68
C PRO A 71 -13.22 -7.45 2.59
N GLY A 72 -13.21 -6.89 1.37
CA GLY A 72 -12.79 -5.51 1.12
C GLY A 72 -11.28 -5.25 1.23
N ILE A 73 -10.46 -6.31 1.16
CA ILE A 73 -8.99 -6.24 1.11
C ILE A 73 -8.51 -6.94 -0.17
N PRO A 74 -8.45 -6.20 -1.30
CA PRO A 74 -8.03 -6.77 -2.57
C PRO A 74 -6.52 -7.03 -2.62
N VAL A 75 -6.15 -8.05 -3.38
CA VAL A 75 -4.80 -8.28 -3.87
C VAL A 75 -4.78 -8.03 -5.38
N SER A 76 -3.81 -7.24 -5.82
CA SER A 76 -3.60 -6.88 -7.22
C SER A 76 -2.19 -7.20 -7.67
N MET A 77 -1.99 -7.31 -8.97
CA MET A 77 -0.68 -7.36 -9.60
C MET A 77 -0.44 -6.06 -10.38
N VAL A 78 0.81 -5.60 -10.38
CA VAL A 78 1.27 -4.51 -11.24
C VAL A 78 2.55 -4.89 -11.96
N ASP A 79 2.64 -4.44 -13.21
CA ASP A 79 3.89 -4.45 -13.97
C ASP A 79 4.74 -3.27 -13.49
N PHE A 80 5.95 -3.56 -12.99
CA PHE A 80 6.89 -2.56 -12.52
C PHE A 80 8.27 -2.80 -13.13
N GLY A 81 8.51 -2.20 -14.30
CA GLY A 81 9.66 -2.55 -15.13
C GLY A 81 9.62 -4.03 -15.51
N ASP A 82 10.72 -4.74 -15.28
CA ASP A 82 10.81 -6.20 -15.52
C ASP A 82 10.26 -7.05 -14.36
N LEU A 83 9.74 -6.40 -13.29
CA LEU A 83 9.24 -7.08 -12.11
C LEU A 83 7.71 -7.10 -12.08
N GLN A 84 7.18 -8.18 -11.49
CA GLN A 84 5.78 -8.30 -11.10
C GLN A 84 5.68 -7.98 -9.61
N LEU A 85 4.99 -6.89 -9.26
CA LEU A 85 4.80 -6.47 -7.88
C LEU A 85 3.37 -6.79 -7.45
N LYS A 86 3.21 -7.58 -6.40
CA LYS A 86 1.91 -7.78 -5.76
C LYS A 86 1.60 -6.59 -4.85
N LEU A 87 0.38 -6.08 -4.95
CA LEU A 87 -0.12 -4.98 -4.12
C LEU A 87 -1.31 -5.49 -3.31
N VAL A 88 -1.29 -5.31 -2.00
CA VAL A 88 -2.46 -5.52 -1.14
C VAL A 88 -2.86 -4.15 -0.60
N THR A 89 -4.12 -3.75 -0.80
CA THR A 89 -4.63 -2.50 -0.24
C THR A 89 -5.68 -2.78 0.81
N LYS A 90 -5.56 -2.14 1.98
CA LYS A 90 -6.53 -2.21 3.06
C LYS A 90 -7.07 -0.81 3.33
N ALA A 91 -8.37 -0.61 3.18
CA ALA A 91 -8.99 0.65 3.57
C ALA A 91 -8.89 0.90 5.09
N GLY A 92 -8.93 2.18 5.47
CA GLY A 92 -8.98 2.56 6.88
C GLY A 92 -10.23 1.99 7.54
N GLY A 93 -10.08 1.33 8.68
CA GLY A 93 -11.21 0.72 9.42
C GLY A 93 -11.70 -0.64 8.88
N PHE A 94 -11.05 -1.23 7.87
CA PHE A 94 -11.37 -2.58 7.38
C PHE A 94 -10.50 -3.65 8.03
N GLY A 95 -11.03 -4.86 8.20
CA GLY A 95 -10.37 -6.00 8.84
C GLY A 95 -10.41 -5.96 10.36
N GLU A 96 -10.03 -7.08 10.96
CA GLU A 96 -9.90 -7.29 12.40
C GLU A 96 -8.48 -6.95 12.90
N GLU A 97 -8.26 -7.04 14.20
CA GLU A 97 -7.01 -6.66 14.88
C GLU A 97 -5.77 -7.38 14.32
N ASP A 98 -5.92 -8.63 13.90
CA ASP A 98 -4.88 -9.52 13.37
C ASP A 98 -4.74 -9.51 11.85
N THR A 99 -5.64 -8.84 11.12
CA THR A 99 -5.70 -8.93 9.65
C THR A 99 -4.38 -8.55 8.97
N LEU A 100 -3.63 -7.57 9.49
CA LEU A 100 -2.33 -7.23 8.90
C LEU A 100 -1.31 -8.38 9.04
N PHE A 101 -1.32 -9.08 10.17
CA PHE A 101 -0.47 -10.25 10.40
C PHE A 101 -0.85 -11.38 9.44
N GLU A 102 -2.15 -11.68 9.30
CA GLU A 102 -2.60 -12.72 8.38
C GLU A 102 -2.29 -12.41 6.91
N ILE A 103 -2.35 -11.13 6.50
CA ILE A 103 -1.90 -10.69 5.17
C ILE A 103 -0.41 -11.00 5.02
N ILE A 104 0.43 -10.64 6.00
CA ILE A 104 1.87 -10.90 5.94
C ILE A 104 2.15 -12.40 5.80
N ASP A 105 1.47 -13.25 6.56
CA ASP A 105 1.62 -14.70 6.48
C ASP A 105 1.23 -15.23 5.10
N LYS A 106 0.04 -14.88 4.60
CA LYS A 106 -0.43 -15.29 3.25
C LYS A 106 0.52 -14.83 2.14
N MET A 107 1.11 -13.65 2.28
CA MET A 107 2.05 -13.09 1.30
C MET A 107 3.45 -13.69 1.41
N SER A 108 3.84 -14.16 2.59
CA SER A 108 5.15 -14.79 2.84
C SER A 108 5.19 -16.27 2.43
N LEU A 109 4.05 -16.97 2.48
CA LEU A 109 3.93 -18.40 2.17
C LEU A 109 4.05 -18.76 0.68
N ASN A 110 4.39 -17.81 -0.20
CA ASN A 110 4.38 -18.00 -1.66
C ASN A 110 5.74 -17.81 -2.34
N ILE A 111 6.84 -18.21 -1.71
CA ILE A 111 8.13 -18.43 -2.39
C ILE A 111 8.06 -19.79 -3.11
N GLY A 112 7.26 -19.94 -4.20
CA GLY A 112 7.35 -21.18 -4.99
C GLY A 112 6.23 -21.63 -5.93
N GLN A 113 5.14 -20.90 -6.21
CA GLN A 113 4.16 -21.38 -7.21
C GLN A 113 4.35 -20.73 -8.59
N ARG A 114 4.84 -21.58 -9.51
CA ARG A 114 4.89 -21.40 -10.97
C ARG A 114 3.52 -20.98 -11.51
N ARG A 115 3.53 -20.03 -12.46
CA ARG A 115 2.42 -19.82 -13.40
C ARG A 115 2.05 -21.16 -14.03
N GLN A 116 0.88 -21.71 -13.74
CA GLN A 116 0.19 -22.52 -14.73
C GLN A 116 -0.41 -21.53 -15.73
N VAL A 117 0.20 -21.48 -16.91
CA VAL A 117 -0.46 -20.95 -18.11
C VAL A 117 -1.60 -21.92 -18.40
N LEU A 118 -2.83 -21.53 -18.11
CA LEU A 118 -3.99 -22.18 -18.71
C LEU A 118 -3.87 -21.94 -20.21
N THR A 119 -3.62 -23.02 -20.95
CA THR A 119 -3.67 -23.05 -22.43
C THR A 119 -5.06 -23.48 -22.84
#